data_AF-A0A0B7JDL3-F1
#
_entry.id   AF-A0A0B7JDL3-F1
#
_cell.length_a   1.000
_cell.length_b   1.000
_cell.length_c   1.000
_cell.angle_alpha   90.00
_cell.angle_beta   90.00
_cell.angle_gamma   90.00
#
_symmetry.space_group_name_H-M   'P 1'
#
loop_
_entity.id
_entity.type
_entity.pdbx_description
1 polymer ?
#
loop_
_entity_poly.entity_id
_entity_poly.type
_entity_poly.pdbx_seq_one_letter_code
_entity_poly.pdbx_strand_id
1 'polypeptide(L)'
;MTTIKKNAAPSAETQIEALRVAKATQKEGQTKEQTKLIAQGIQKGIEQYKKQQKAKARERDKLKKKNAQTKNNQTEIIDTPAVAQQIIYKQHWLPWGIIIASWIGFGVYLTYTNTL
;
A
#
# COMPACT_ATOMS: atom_id res chain seq x y z
N MET A 1 -8.41 -34.60 -4.27
CA MET A 1 -9.52 -33.75 -3.80
C MET A 1 -9.71 -32.59 -4.77
N THR A 2 -10.68 -32.70 -5.67
CA THR A 2 -11.03 -31.67 -6.66
C THR A 2 -11.76 -30.52 -5.97
N THR A 3 -11.08 -29.38 -5.79
CA THR A 3 -11.72 -28.18 -5.24
C THR A 3 -12.70 -27.63 -6.28
N ILE A 4 -14.00 -27.83 -6.07
CA ILE A 4 -15.06 -27.26 -6.89
C ILE A 4 -14.90 -25.73 -6.87
N LYS A 5 -14.49 -25.15 -7.99
CA LYS A 5 -14.55 -23.70 -8.21
C LYS A 5 -16.02 -23.32 -8.22
N LYS A 6 -16.54 -22.83 -7.09
CA LYS A 6 -17.83 -22.14 -7.02
C LYS A 6 -17.70 -20.92 -7.93
N ASN A 7 -18.16 -21.04 -9.17
CA ASN A 7 -18.39 -19.90 -10.05
C ASN A 7 -19.42 -19.04 -9.31
N ALA A 8 -18.95 -17.99 -8.64
CA ALA A 8 -19.82 -17.02 -8.03
C ALA A 8 -20.55 -16.36 -9.19
N ALA A 9 -21.82 -16.71 -9.39
CA ALA A 9 -22.66 -16.02 -10.34
C ALA A 9 -22.51 -14.51 -10.09
N PRO A 10 -22.28 -13.71 -11.15
CA PRO A 10 -22.10 -12.28 -11.00
C PRO A 10 -23.30 -11.72 -10.24
N SER A 11 -23.06 -11.08 -9.10
CA SER A 11 -24.12 -10.53 -8.25
C SER A 11 -25.05 -9.70 -9.13
N ALA A 12 -26.36 -9.91 -9.03
CA ALA A 12 -27.34 -9.12 -9.79
C ALA A 12 -27.11 -7.61 -9.58
N GLU A 13 -26.68 -7.23 -8.39
CA GLU A 13 -26.25 -5.87 -8.04
C GLU A 13 -25.09 -5.37 -8.92
N THR A 14 -24.09 -6.22 -9.20
CA THR A 14 -22.94 -5.85 -10.05
C THR A 14 -23.38 -5.65 -11.51
N GLN A 15 -24.37 -6.41 -11.98
CA GLN A 15 -24.92 -6.25 -13.32
C GLN A 15 -25.72 -4.95 -13.44
N ILE A 16 -26.57 -4.65 -12.45
CA ILE A 16 -27.36 -3.42 -12.38
C ILE A 16 -26.44 -2.20 -12.32
N GLU A 17 -25.43 -2.26 -11.46
CA GLU A 17 -24.44 -1.20 -11.28
C GLU A 17 -23.61 -0.98 -12.55
N ALA A 18 -23.15 -2.05 -13.19
CA ALA A 18 -22.42 -1.96 -14.46
C ALA A 18 -23.29 -1.33 -15.57
N LEU A 19 -24.57 -1.67 -15.64
CA LEU A 19 -25.52 -1.06 -16.58
C LEU A 19 -25.74 0.43 -16.27
N ARG A 20 -25.85 0.80 -14.99
CA ARG A 20 -26.01 2.18 -14.53
C ARG A 20 -24.81 3.03 -14.93
N VAL A 21 -23.59 2.53 -14.69
CA VAL A 21 -22.34 3.21 -15.04
C VAL A 21 -22.17 3.31 -16.56
N ALA A 22 -22.48 2.24 -17.31
CA ALA A 22 -22.43 2.26 -18.77
C ALA A 22 -23.40 3.29 -19.36
N LYS A 23 -24.63 3.38 -18.84
CA LYS A 23 -25.61 4.40 -19.24
C LYS A 23 -25.18 5.82 -18.85
N ALA A 24 -24.59 5.99 -17.66
CA ALA A 24 -24.09 7.30 -17.22
C ALA A 24 -22.93 7.82 -18.08
N THR A 25 -22.17 6.92 -18.71
CA THR A 25 -21.02 7.26 -19.57
C THR A 25 -21.37 7.19 -21.08
N GLN A 26 -22.65 7.00 -21.40
CA GLN A 26 -23.11 6.85 -22.77
C GLN A 26 -22.91 8.17 -23.55
N LYS A 27 -22.30 8.07 -24.74
CA LYS A 27 -22.21 9.20 -25.68
C LYS A 27 -23.46 9.28 -26.55
N GLU A 28 -23.86 10.50 -26.92
CA GLU A 28 -24.95 10.75 -27.86
C GLU A 28 -24.65 10.07 -29.21
N GLY A 29 -25.49 9.10 -29.60
CA GLY A 29 -25.29 8.25 -30.79
C GLY A 29 -24.92 6.78 -30.54
N GLN A 30 -24.68 6.37 -29.28
CA GLN A 30 -24.38 4.96 -28.96
C GLN A 30 -25.62 4.05 -29.02
N THR A 31 -25.50 2.86 -29.62
CA THR A 31 -26.60 1.88 -29.69
C THR A 31 -26.81 1.17 -28.35
N LYS A 32 -28.04 0.75 -28.05
CA LYS A 32 -28.36 0.00 -26.82
C LYS A 32 -27.54 -1.27 -26.67
N GLU A 33 -27.21 -1.92 -27.78
CA GLU A 33 -26.37 -3.12 -27.80
C GLU A 33 -24.93 -2.83 -27.41
N GLN A 34 -24.35 -1.71 -27.90
CA GLN A 34 -23.02 -1.25 -27.50
C GLN A 34 -22.98 -0.89 -26.01
N THR A 35 -23.98 -0.19 -25.48
CA THR A 35 -24.06 0.10 -24.04
C THR A 35 -24.13 -1.19 -23.21
N LYS A 36 -24.84 -2.22 -23.70
CA LYS A 36 -24.91 -3.54 -23.05
C LYS A 36 -23.56 -4.27 -23.08
N LEU A 37 -22.81 -4.20 -24.18
CA LEU A 37 -21.45 -4.75 -24.26
C LEU A 37 -20.49 -4.05 -23.29
N ILE A 38 -20.60 -2.72 -23.16
CA ILE A 38 -19.80 -1.94 -22.19
C ILE A 38 -20.18 -2.36 -20.76
N ALA A 39 -21.46 -2.50 -20.45
CA ALA A 39 -21.93 -2.99 -19.15
C ALA A 39 -21.36 -4.38 -18.83
N GLN A 40 -21.33 -5.30 -19.80
CA GLN A 40 -20.70 -6.62 -19.62
C GLN A 40 -19.19 -6.51 -19.36
N GLY A 41 -18.49 -5.57 -20.02
CA GLY A 41 -17.08 -5.29 -19.77
C GLY A 41 -16.83 -4.80 -18.35
N ILE A 42 -17.62 -3.82 -17.88
CA ILE A 42 -17.54 -3.28 -16.52
C ILE A 42 -17.84 -4.37 -15.48
N GLN A 43 -18.85 -5.19 -15.72
CA GLN A 43 -19.20 -6.32 -14.86
C GLN A 43 -18.01 -7.29 -14.69
N LYS A 44 -17.38 -7.71 -15.80
CA LYS A 44 -16.19 -8.58 -15.74
C LYS A 44 -15.02 -7.91 -15.01
N GLY A 45 -14.82 -6.61 -15.22
CA GLY A 45 -13.79 -5.83 -14.54
C GLY A 45 -13.97 -5.83 -13.01
N ILE A 46 -15.18 -5.56 -12.54
CA ILE A 46 -15.51 -5.58 -11.09
C ILE A 46 -15.29 -6.98 -10.51
N GLU A 47 -15.69 -8.03 -11.23
CA GLU A 47 -15.49 -9.41 -10.78
C GLU A 47 -14.02 -9.77 -10.65
N GLN A 48 -13.22 -9.44 -11.67
CA GLN A 48 -11.77 -9.68 -11.66
C GLN A 48 -11.09 -8.93 -10.52
N TYR A 49 -11.44 -7.67 -10.31
CA TYR A 49 -10.90 -6.87 -9.20
C TYR A 49 -11.26 -7.48 -7.84
N LYS A 50 -12.53 -7.84 -7.63
CA LYS A 50 -13.00 -8.45 -6.39
C LYS A 50 -12.33 -9.79 -6.11
N LYS A 51 -12.05 -10.58 -7.15
CA LYS A 51 -11.31 -11.85 -7.06
C LYS A 51 -9.86 -11.63 -6.61
N GLN A 52 -9.16 -10.68 -7.24
CA GLN A 52 -7.78 -10.33 -6.86
C GLN A 52 -7.72 -9.81 -5.41
N GLN A 53 -8.64 -8.93 -5.03
CA GLN A 53 -8.74 -8.43 -3.65
C GLN A 53 -8.96 -9.56 -2.63
N LYS A 54 -9.88 -10.48 -2.89
CA LYS A 54 -10.12 -11.64 -2.01
C LYS A 54 -8.89 -12.54 -1.88
N ALA A 55 -8.14 -12.74 -2.95
CA ALA A 55 -6.89 -13.48 -2.90
C ALA A 55 -5.86 -12.76 -2.01
N LYS A 56 -5.67 -11.45 -2.20
CA LYS A 56 -4.75 -10.64 -1.38
C LYS A 56 -5.14 -10.60 0.10
N ALA A 57 -6.43 -10.51 0.40
CA ALA A 57 -6.93 -10.55 1.78
C ALA A 57 -6.56 -11.88 2.47
N ARG A 58 -6.75 -13.01 1.78
CA ARG A 58 -6.37 -14.34 2.31
C ARG A 58 -4.86 -14.47 2.55
N GLU A 59 -4.04 -13.94 1.65
CA GLU A 59 -2.58 -13.95 1.84
C GLU A 59 -2.17 -13.12 3.06
N ARG A 60 -2.80 -11.97 3.28
CA ARG A 60 -2.59 -11.17 4.49
C ARG A 60 -3.03 -11.88 5.75
N ASP A 61 -4.18 -12.55 5.74
CA ASP A 61 -4.67 -13.28 6.91
C ASP A 61 -3.78 -14.48 7.24
N LYS A 62 -3.26 -15.17 6.22
CA LYS A 62 -2.23 -16.21 6.41
C LYS A 62 -0.97 -15.64 7.04
N LEU A 63 -0.47 -14.49 6.55
CA LEU A 63 0.71 -13.84 7.10
C LEU A 63 0.50 -13.43 8.56
N LYS A 64 -0.65 -12.82 8.88
CA LYS A 64 -1.02 -12.47 10.27
C LYS A 64 -1.06 -13.70 11.16
N LYS A 65 -1.67 -14.80 10.69
CA LYS A 65 -1.71 -16.06 11.45
C LYS A 65 -0.32 -16.65 11.66
N LYS A 66 0.55 -16.64 10.65
CA LYS A 66 1.95 -17.08 10.77
C LYS A 66 2.71 -16.22 11.78
N ASN A 67 2.58 -14.89 11.70
CA ASN A 67 3.23 -13.96 12.62
C ASN A 67 2.73 -14.10 14.06
N ALA A 68 1.43 -14.37 14.25
CA ALA A 68 0.88 -14.66 15.58
C ALA A 68 1.38 -16.00 16.13
N GLN A 69 1.51 -17.03 15.27
CA GLN A 69 2.07 -18.32 15.66
C GLN A 69 3.57 -18.25 15.98
N THR A 70 4.37 -17.49 15.22
CA THR A 70 5.77 -17.27 15.58
C THR A 70 5.89 -16.45 16.85
N LYS A 71 5.04 -15.42 17.07
CA LYS A 71 5.05 -14.67 18.33
C LYS A 71 4.71 -15.55 19.53
N ASN A 72 3.71 -16.44 19.43
CA ASN A 72 3.38 -17.38 20.51
C ASN A 72 4.47 -18.44 20.74
N ASN A 73 5.05 -19.02 19.69
CA ASN A 73 6.19 -19.95 19.84
C ASN A 73 7.45 -19.24 20.34
N GLN A 74 7.60 -17.93 20.10
CA GLN A 74 8.72 -17.16 20.61
C GLN A 74 8.50 -16.80 22.09
N THR A 75 7.26 -16.66 22.57
CA THR A 75 6.98 -16.48 24.01
C THR A 75 7.37 -17.71 24.85
N GLU A 76 7.40 -18.92 24.31
CA GLU A 76 7.87 -20.12 25.02
C GLU A 76 9.40 -20.33 24.97
N ILE A 77 10.15 -19.52 24.23
CA ILE A 77 11.63 -19.61 24.11
C ILE A 77 12.30 -18.28 24.50
N ILE A 78 11.69 -17.50 25.40
CA ILE A 78 12.31 -16.32 26.02
C ILE A 78 12.48 -16.59 27.53
N ASP A 79 13.26 -17.62 27.85
CA ASP A 79 14.14 -17.66 29.03
C ASP A 79 15.59 -17.74 28.57
N THR A 80 15.92 -16.98 27.53
CA THR A 80 17.30 -16.75 27.10
C THR A 80 17.37 -15.32 26.60
N PRO A 81 18.21 -14.44 27.18
CA PRO A 81 18.28 -13.05 26.78
C PRO A 81 18.88 -12.97 25.37
N ALA A 82 18.00 -12.90 24.37
CA ALA A 82 18.37 -12.63 23.00
C ALA A 82 18.95 -11.22 22.94
N VAL A 83 20.26 -11.17 22.72
CA VAL A 83 21.05 -9.96 22.45
C VAL A 83 20.30 -9.11 21.44
N ALA A 84 19.73 -8.00 21.92
CA ALA A 84 19.18 -6.97 21.08
C ALA A 84 20.28 -6.55 20.11
N GLN A 85 20.08 -6.76 18.82
CA GLN A 85 20.88 -6.11 17.81
C GLN A 85 20.58 -4.61 17.92
N GLN A 86 21.33 -3.95 18.79
CA GLN A 86 21.33 -2.50 18.91
C GLN A 86 21.88 -2.02 17.57
N ILE A 87 21.00 -1.52 16.70
CA ILE A 87 21.43 -0.70 15.58
C ILE A 87 22.01 0.55 16.24
N ILE A 88 23.31 0.53 16.49
CA ILE A 88 24.08 1.69 16.91
C ILE A 88 24.11 2.58 15.67
N TYR A 89 23.10 3.43 15.52
CA TYR A 89 23.21 4.60 14.68
C TYR A 89 24.37 5.41 15.24
N LYS A 90 25.56 5.29 14.64
CA LYS A 90 26.66 6.22 14.87
C LYS A 90 26.18 7.56 14.33
N GLN A 91 25.49 8.31 15.18
CA GLN A 91 25.00 9.64 14.86
C GLN A 91 26.21 10.48 14.49
N HIS A 92 26.33 10.75 13.19
CA HIS A 92 27.52 11.39 12.66
C HIS A 92 27.52 12.85 13.13
N TRP A 93 28.60 13.29 13.79
CA TRP A 93 28.69 14.66 14.30
C TRP A 93 29.11 15.68 13.20
N LEU A 94 29.54 15.21 12.01
CA LEU A 94 29.87 16.09 10.86
C LEU A 94 28.83 17.19 10.57
N PRO A 95 27.52 16.90 10.43
CA PRO A 95 26.57 17.94 10.06
C PRO A 95 26.60 19.12 11.02
N TRP A 96 26.80 18.88 12.33
CA TRP A 96 26.91 19.97 13.31
C TRP A 96 28.25 20.70 13.22
N GLY A 97 29.36 19.99 12.97
CA GLY A 97 30.67 20.61 12.80
C GLY A 97 30.71 21.57 11.62
N ILE A 98 30.09 21.20 10.50
CA ILE A 98 30.01 22.05 9.29
C ILE A 98 29.15 23.28 9.56
N ILE A 99 28.07 23.16 10.33
CA ILE A 99 27.21 24.29 10.70
C ILE A 99 27.98 25.32 11.53
N ILE A 100 28.71 24.87 12.56
CA ILE A 100 29.52 25.76 13.40
C ILE A 100 30.60 26.46 12.57
N ALA A 101 31.29 25.72 11.70
CA ALA A 101 32.30 26.29 10.82
C ALA A 101 31.72 27.36 9.87
N SER A 102 30.52 27.12 9.32
CA SER A 102 29.82 28.07 8.45
C SER A 102 29.45 29.36 9.18
N TRP A 103 28.95 29.28 10.42
CA TRP A 103 28.60 30.44 11.22
C TRP A 103 29.81 31.27 11.65
N ILE A 104 30.94 30.64 11.96
CA ILE A 104 32.18 31.37 12.28
C ILE A 104 32.66 32.15 11.06
N GLY A 105 32.72 31.51 9.89
CA GLY A 105 33.09 32.18 8.64
C GLY A 105 32.16 33.35 8.30
N PHE A 106 30.85 33.14 8.43
CA PHE A 106 29.85 34.17 8.19
C PHE A 106 29.91 35.31 9.21
N GLY A 107 30.13 35.00 10.50
CA GLY A 107 30.28 36.00 11.56
C GLY A 107 31.50 36.89 11.36
N VAL A 108 32.64 36.31 11.01
CA VAL A 108 33.87 37.06 10.67
C VAL A 108 33.66 37.90 9.41
N TYR A 109 33.00 37.35 8.39
CA TYR A 109 32.67 38.09 7.18
C TYR A 109 31.77 39.30 7.49
N LEU A 110 30.69 39.09 8.25
CA LEU A 110 29.77 40.17 8.62
C LEU A 110 30.45 41.27 9.43
N THR A 111 31.27 40.93 10.42
CA THR A 111 31.99 41.94 11.20
C THR A 111 32.99 42.68 10.33
N TYR A 112 33.75 41.97 9.48
CA TYR A 112 34.67 42.59 8.53
C TYR A 112 33.96 43.56 7.58
N THR A 113 32.82 43.16 6.99
CA THR A 113 32.02 44.02 6.12
C THR A 113 31.33 45.18 6.83
N ASN A 114 31.08 45.06 8.13
CA ASN A 114 30.43 46.12 8.92
C ASN A 114 31.43 47.16 9.44
N THR A 115 32.72 46.79 9.54
CA THR A 115 33.81 47.68 9.95
C THR A 115 34.56 48.34 8.79
N LEU A 116 34.33 47.89 7.55
CA LEU A 116 34.83 48.50 6.31
C LEU A 116 33.81 49.50 5.77
#